data_AF-A0A559N2N4-F1
#
_entry.id   AF-A0A559N2N4-F1
#
_cell.length_a   1.000
_cell.length_b   1.000
_cell.length_c   1.000
_cell.angle_alpha   90.00
_cell.angle_beta   90.00
_cell.angle_gamma   90.00
#
_symmetry.space_group_name_H-M   'P 1'
#
loop_
_entity.id
_entity.type
_entity.pdbx_description
1 polymer ?
#
loop_
_entity_poly.entity_id
_entity_poly.type
_entity_poly.pdbx_seq_one_letter_code
_entity_poly.pdbx_strand_id
1 'polypeptide(L)'
;MIQKIIFVYNANSGVGNAMLDSAHKIFSPSTYNCNLCSITFGVFTEDKAWKKFRSTTNLELQFLHKDEFEKKFVGSKFVNTTLPVIFKESGGELKEFITTNELNELKSSDQLISAIKTKNLK
;
A
#
# COMPACT_ATOMS: atom_id res chain seq x y z
N MET A 1 4.81 10.85 19.06
CA MET A 1 3.64 10.80 18.16
C MET A 1 3.80 9.62 17.22
N ILE A 2 2.87 8.67 17.24
CA ILE A 2 2.91 7.49 16.35
C ILE A 2 2.65 7.99 14.93
N GLN A 3 3.52 7.61 13.99
CA GLN A 3 3.37 7.92 12.58
C GLN A 3 2.75 6.71 11.91
N LYS A 4 1.53 6.86 11.39
CA LYS A 4 0.85 5.79 10.67
C LYS A 4 1.01 5.98 9.16
N ILE A 5 1.37 4.92 8.46
CA ILE A 5 1.45 4.89 7.00
C ILE A 5 0.34 3.99 6.49
N ILE A 6 -0.55 4.55 5.69
CA ILE A 6 -1.74 3.88 5.17
C ILE A 6 -1.51 3.61 3.68
N PHE A 7 -1.45 2.34 3.32
CA PHE A 7 -1.32 1.87 1.95
C PHE A 7 -2.71 1.61 1.39
N VAL A 8 -3.07 2.33 0.33
CA VAL A 8 -4.37 2.18 -0.33
C VAL A 8 -4.18 1.52 -1.68
N TYR A 9 -4.65 0.29 -1.79
CA TYR A 9 -4.58 -0.49 -3.02
C TYR A 9 -5.72 -0.10 -3.97
N ASN A 10 -5.43 -0.07 -5.28
CA ASN A 10 -6.46 0.06 -6.31
C ASN A 10 -7.19 -1.28 -6.55
N ALA A 11 -7.82 -1.80 -5.50
CA ALA A 11 -8.56 -3.04 -5.50
C ALA A 11 -9.74 -2.93 -4.52
N ASN A 12 -10.84 -3.63 -4.78
CA ASN A 12 -12.00 -3.70 -3.89
C ASN A 12 -11.96 -4.99 -3.08
N SER A 13 -12.24 -4.91 -1.79
CA SER A 13 -12.25 -6.00 -0.81
C SER A 13 -13.24 -7.12 -1.15
N GLY A 14 -14.31 -6.80 -1.88
CA GLY A 14 -15.41 -7.73 -2.16
C GLY A 14 -15.21 -8.70 -3.33
N VAL A 15 -14.19 -8.54 -4.19
CA VAL A 15 -14.06 -9.34 -5.43
C VAL A 15 -12.80 -10.22 -5.45
N GLY A 16 -11.99 -10.21 -4.38
CA GLY A 16 -10.73 -10.95 -4.26
C GLY A 16 -10.57 -11.59 -2.89
N ASN A 17 -11.47 -12.51 -2.56
CA ASN A 17 -11.71 -13.09 -1.24
C ASN A 17 -10.58 -13.99 -0.67
N ALA A 18 -9.30 -13.81 -1.02
CA ALA A 18 -8.24 -14.69 -0.53
C ALA A 18 -6.83 -14.13 -0.72
N MET A 19 -6.44 -13.06 -0.02
CA MET A 19 -5.01 -12.72 0.08
C MET A 19 -4.25 -13.62 1.08
N LEU A 20 -4.91 -14.62 1.68
CA LEU A 20 -4.31 -15.58 2.59
C LEU A 20 -4.74 -17.04 2.39
N ASP A 21 -5.83 -17.34 1.68
CA ASP A 21 -6.38 -18.70 1.69
C ASP A 21 -5.92 -19.60 0.52
N SER A 22 -5.11 -19.10 -0.41
CA SER A 22 -4.79 -19.89 -1.60
C SER A 22 -3.44 -19.54 -2.21
N ALA A 23 -2.36 -20.08 -1.63
CA ALA A 23 -1.07 -20.25 -2.31
C ALA A 23 -1.13 -21.18 -3.55
N HIS A 24 -2.33 -21.53 -4.04
CA HIS A 24 -2.56 -22.54 -5.09
C HIS A 24 -3.71 -22.22 -6.07
N LYS A 25 -4.06 -20.94 -6.27
CA LYS A 25 -4.97 -20.56 -7.37
C LYS A 25 -4.39 -19.41 -8.19
N ILE A 26 -3.61 -19.80 -9.19
CA ILE A 26 -3.75 -19.33 -10.58
C ILE A 26 -4.00 -17.82 -10.64
N PHE A 27 -2.96 -17.00 -10.49
CA PHE A 27 -2.35 -16.33 -11.64
C PHE A 27 -3.33 -16.05 -12.79
N SER A 28 -4.27 -15.12 -12.56
CA SER A 28 -4.71 -14.22 -13.62
C SER A 28 -3.99 -12.89 -13.41
N PRO A 29 -2.78 -12.70 -13.97
CA PRO A 29 -2.04 -11.44 -13.85
C PRO A 29 -2.76 -10.26 -14.54
N SER A 30 -3.93 -10.47 -15.15
CA SER A 30 -4.65 -9.48 -15.94
C SER A 30 -5.73 -8.69 -15.18
N THR A 31 -6.09 -9.05 -13.94
CA THR A 31 -7.18 -8.34 -13.23
C THR A 31 -6.75 -7.32 -12.19
N TYR A 32 -5.46 -7.24 -11.84
CA TYR A 32 -4.95 -6.19 -10.94
C TYR A 32 -3.63 -5.62 -11.42
N ASN A 33 -3.71 -4.63 -12.31
CA ASN A 33 -2.57 -3.84 -12.79
C ASN A 33 -2.12 -2.82 -11.73
N CYS A 34 -1.94 -3.27 -10.48
CA CYS A 34 -1.60 -2.41 -9.36
C CYS A 34 -0.10 -2.59 -9.05
N ASN A 35 0.71 -1.58 -9.40
CA ASN A 35 2.15 -1.63 -9.20
C ASN A 35 2.52 -1.83 -7.71
N LEU A 36 1.73 -1.25 -6.80
CA LEU A 36 1.90 -1.44 -5.36
C LEU A 36 1.70 -2.90 -4.92
N CYS A 37 0.75 -3.64 -5.53
CA CYS A 37 0.58 -5.07 -5.27
C CYS A 37 1.81 -5.84 -5.71
N SER A 38 2.30 -5.61 -6.94
CA SER A 38 3.49 -6.28 -7.48
C SER A 38 4.77 -6.00 -6.69
N ILE A 39 4.90 -4.80 -6.12
CA ILE A 39 6.04 -4.39 -5.30
C ILE A 39 6.01 -5.03 -3.91
N THR A 40 4.82 -5.18 -3.30
CA THR A 40 4.67 -5.66 -1.91
C THR A 40 4.46 -7.17 -1.81
N PHE A 41 3.84 -7.76 -2.83
CA PHE A 41 3.62 -9.19 -2.98
C PHE A 41 4.33 -9.63 -4.27
N GLY A 42 5.55 -10.16 -4.13
CA GLY A 42 6.26 -10.75 -5.25
C GLY A 42 5.46 -11.90 -5.88
N VAL A 43 5.87 -12.28 -7.09
CA VAL A 43 5.20 -13.26 -7.97
C VAL A 43 4.92 -14.62 -7.28
N PHE A 44 5.64 -15.01 -6.24
CA PHE A 44 5.43 -16.29 -5.54
C PHE A 44 5.66 -16.29 -4.02
N THR A 45 6.31 -15.27 -3.46
CA THR A 45 6.64 -15.19 -2.03
C THR A 45 6.70 -13.75 -1.55
N GLU A 46 6.28 -13.48 -0.31
CA GLU A 46 6.45 -12.19 0.34
C GLU A 46 7.92 -11.73 0.27
N ASP A 47 8.15 -10.51 -0.22
CA ASP A 47 9.50 -9.98 -0.37
C ASP A 47 10.20 -9.88 1.00
N LYS A 48 11.42 -10.43 1.09
CA LYS A 48 12.15 -10.52 2.35
C LYS A 48 12.52 -9.15 2.90
N ALA A 49 12.85 -8.18 2.03
CA ALA A 49 13.18 -6.82 2.44
C ALA A 49 11.93 -6.11 2.98
N TRP A 50 10.78 -6.28 2.31
CA TRP A 50 9.50 -5.78 2.76
C TRP A 50 9.09 -6.35 4.12
N LYS A 51 9.13 -7.68 4.28
CA LYS A 51 8.85 -8.35 5.55
C LYS A 51 9.74 -7.83 6.67
N LYS A 52 11.05 -7.73 6.41
CA LYS A 52 12.01 -7.20 7.38
C LYS A 52 11.68 -5.74 7.75
N PHE A 53 11.34 -4.90 6.78
CA PHE A 53 10.94 -3.52 7.04
C PHE A 53 9.70 -3.45 7.93
N ARG A 54 8.65 -4.22 7.63
CA ARG A 54 7.43 -4.26 8.46
C ARG A 54 7.71 -4.69 9.90
N SER A 55 8.63 -5.62 10.12
CA SER A 55 9.00 -6.08 11.47
C SER A 55 9.98 -5.18 12.21
N THR A 56 10.76 -4.35 11.50
CA THR A 56 11.82 -3.51 12.11
C THR A 56 11.43 -2.04 12.23
N THR A 57 10.39 -1.61 11.53
CA THR A 57 9.94 -0.23 11.57
C THR A 57 9.12 0.06 12.82
N ASN A 58 9.30 1.26 13.38
CA ASN A 58 8.48 1.76 14.49
C ASN A 58 7.24 2.53 14.01
N LEU A 59 6.94 2.43 12.71
CA LEU A 59 5.79 3.05 12.05
C LEU A 59 4.61 2.09 12.09
N GLU A 60 3.40 2.63 12.30
CA GLU A 60 2.19 1.83 12.19
C GLU A 60 1.82 1.70 10.71
N LEU A 61 1.93 0.49 10.15
CA LEU A 61 1.60 0.24 8.74
C LEU A 61 0.17 -0.32 8.65
N GLN A 62 -0.72 0.40 7.96
CA GLN A 62 -2.10 -0.01 7.74
C GLN A 62 -2.33 -0.24 6.25
N PHE A 63 -2.98 -1.33 5.90
CA PHE A 63 -3.26 -1.72 4.51
C PHE A 63 -4.77 -1.68 4.30
N LEU A 64 -5.22 -0.95 3.28
CA LEU A 64 -6.63 -0.79 2.94
C LEU A 64 -6.84 -1.00 1.45
N HIS A 65 -7.96 -1.60 1.10
CA HIS A 65 -8.49 -1.57 -0.26
C HIS A 65 -9.15 -0.23 -0.56
N LYS A 66 -9.40 0.04 -1.84
CA LYS A 66 -10.09 1.24 -2.32
C LYS A 66 -11.41 1.42 -1.56
N ASP A 67 -12.26 0.40 -1.55
CA ASP A 67 -13.59 0.50 -0.93
C ASP A 67 -13.51 0.67 0.59
N GLU A 68 -12.52 0.06 1.26
CA GLU A 68 -12.29 0.25 2.70
C GLU A 68 -11.82 1.67 3.02
N PHE A 69 -10.95 2.22 2.18
CA PHE A 69 -10.49 3.60 2.30
C PHE A 69 -11.63 4.58 2.09
N GLU A 70 -12.42 4.41 1.03
CA GLU A 70 -13.57 5.24 0.73
C GLU A 70 -14.60 5.20 1.87
N LYS A 71 -14.87 4.01 2.46
CA LYS A 71 -15.77 3.84 3.62
C LYS A 71 -15.21 4.43 4.92
N LYS A 72 -13.90 4.33 5.14
CA LYS A 72 -13.26 4.79 6.38
C LYS A 72 -13.02 6.31 6.39
N PHE A 73 -12.79 6.89 5.22
CA PHE A 73 -12.50 8.31 5.03
C PHE A 73 -13.57 9.01 4.19
N VAL A 74 -14.85 8.60 4.34
CA VAL A 74 -15.99 9.24 3.66
C VAL A 74 -15.94 10.75 3.88
N GLY A 75 -16.05 11.53 2.79
CA GLY A 75 -16.02 12.99 2.84
C GLY A 75 -14.62 13.61 2.88
N SER A 76 -13.56 12.79 2.90
CA SER A 76 -12.19 13.29 2.74
C SER A 76 -11.92 13.70 1.29
N LYS A 77 -11.10 14.74 1.11
CA LYS A 77 -10.67 15.20 -0.23
C LYS A 77 -9.92 14.13 -1.04
N PHE A 78 -9.45 13.08 -0.37
CA PHE A 78 -8.67 12.00 -0.97
C PHE A 78 -9.51 10.84 -1.52
N VAL A 79 -10.82 10.80 -1.29
CA VAL A 79 -11.72 9.73 -1.78
C VAL A 79 -11.69 9.62 -3.31
N ASN A 80 -11.54 10.74 -4.01
CA ASN A 80 -11.46 10.78 -5.48
C ASN A 80 -10.01 10.85 -6.01
N THR A 81 -9.00 10.56 -5.18
CA THR A 81 -7.61 10.59 -5.66
C THR A 81 -7.28 9.37 -6.50
N THR A 82 -6.24 9.49 -7.32
CA THR A 82 -5.76 8.37 -8.14
C THR A 82 -5.18 7.27 -7.24
N LEU A 83 -5.45 6.01 -7.57
CA LEU A 83 -4.96 4.84 -6.84
C LEU A 83 -4.07 3.97 -7.74
N PRO A 84 -3.10 3.21 -7.18
CA PRO A 84 -2.75 3.09 -5.76
C PRO A 84 -2.09 4.35 -5.19
N VAL A 85 -2.15 4.55 -3.86
CA VAL A 85 -1.53 5.70 -3.18
C VAL A 85 -1.12 5.32 -1.75
N ILE A 86 -0.12 6.01 -1.20
CA ILE A 86 0.26 5.87 0.21
C ILE A 86 0.02 7.19 0.91
N PHE A 87 -0.70 7.13 2.02
CA PHE A 87 -0.92 8.25 2.92
C PHE A 87 -0.09 8.11 4.19
N LYS A 88 0.17 9.24 4.83
CA LYS A 88 0.74 9.35 6.16
C LYS A 88 -0.29 10.04 7.05
N GLU A 89 -0.62 9.40 8.15
CA GLU A 89 -1.45 9.95 9.21
C GLU A 89 -0.57 10.29 10.42
N SER A 90 -0.61 11.56 10.82
CA SER A 90 0.13 12.06 11.98
C SER A 90 -0.72 13.07 12.71
N GLY A 91 -0.98 12.85 14.00
CA GLY A 91 -1.78 13.78 14.82
C GLY A 91 -3.23 13.93 14.35
N GLY A 92 -3.80 12.91 13.70
CA GLY A 92 -5.17 12.95 13.17
C GLY A 92 -5.30 13.61 11.79
N GLU A 93 -4.22 14.14 11.22
CA GLU A 93 -4.22 14.64 9.85
C GLU A 93 -3.74 13.57 8.87
N LEU A 94 -4.56 13.27 7.86
CA LEU A 94 -4.18 12.46 6.72
C LEU A 94 -3.52 13.33 5.65
N LYS A 95 -2.29 12.97 5.24
CA LYS A 95 -1.53 13.66 4.19
C LYS A 95 -1.08 12.67 3.15
N GLU A 96 -1.07 13.09 1.89
CA GLU A 96 -0.50 12.30 0.80
C GLU A 96 1.01 12.15 1.01
N PHE A 97 1.50 10.91 0.95
CA PHE A 97 2.89 10.59 1.25
C PHE A 97 3.65 10.15 0.01
N ILE A 98 3.10 9.17 -0.72
CA ILE A 98 3.63 8.73 -2.03
C ILE A 98 2.44 8.63 -2.99
N THR A 99 2.51 9.41 -4.06
CA THR A 99 1.44 9.50 -5.08
C THR A 99 1.41 8.26 -5.98
N THR A 100 0.34 8.08 -6.74
CA THR A 100 0.27 7.01 -7.75
C THR A 100 1.39 7.10 -8.78
N ASN A 101 1.75 8.31 -9.21
CA ASN A 101 2.82 8.52 -10.17
C ASN A 101 4.16 8.05 -9.59
N GLU A 102 4.49 8.49 -8.37
CA GLU A 102 5.69 8.05 -7.68
C GLU A 102 5.69 6.52 -7.51
N LEU A 103 4.56 5.92 -7.09
CA LEU A 103 4.44 4.47 -6.95
C LEU A 103 4.64 3.74 -8.27
N ASN A 104 4.17 4.27 -9.39
CA ASN A 104 4.32 3.68 -10.71
C ASN A 104 5.76 3.75 -11.23
N GLU A 105 6.57 4.69 -10.74
CA GLU A 105 8.01 4.75 -11.04
C GLU A 105 8.83 3.74 -10.24
N LEU A 106 8.34 3.34 -9.05
CA LEU A 106 9.00 2.34 -8.23
C LEU A 106 8.88 0.96 -8.89
N LYS A 107 10.00 0.24 -8.95
CA LYS A 107 10.04 -1.11 -9.57
C LYS A 107 10.26 -2.24 -8.58
N SER A 108 10.55 -1.93 -7.32
CA SER A 108 10.93 -2.94 -6.32
C SER A 108 10.63 -2.48 -4.89
N SER A 109 10.47 -3.45 -3.99
CA SER A 109 10.22 -3.22 -2.56
C SER A 109 11.31 -2.39 -1.90
N ASP A 110 12.58 -2.59 -2.26
CA ASP A 110 13.71 -1.78 -1.79
C ASP A 110 13.56 -0.29 -2.14
N GLN A 111 13.08 0.03 -3.35
CA GLN A 111 12.84 1.42 -3.74
C GLN A 111 11.69 2.03 -2.94
N LEU A 112 10.62 1.25 -2.70
CA LEU A 112 9.51 1.67 -1.84
C LEU A 112 9.98 1.94 -0.41
N ILE A 113 10.76 1.03 0.19
CA ILE A 113 11.32 1.19 1.53
C ILE A 113 12.20 2.43 1.59
N SER A 114 13.04 2.64 0.58
CA SER A 114 13.93 3.80 0.49
C SER A 114 13.15 5.11 0.37
N ALA A 115 12.09 5.14 -0.44
CA ALA A 115 11.19 6.29 -0.56
C ALA A 115 10.50 6.60 0.78
N ILE A 116 9.99 5.57 1.47
CA ILE A 116 9.35 5.73 2.79
C ILE A 116 10.35 6.28 3.80
N LYS A 117 11.55 5.70 3.90
CA LYS A 117 12.59 6.17 4.83
C LYS A 117 13.00 7.62 4.54
N THR A 118 13.25 7.93 3.27
CA THR A 118 13.70 9.27 2.86
C THR A 118 12.65 10.35 3.14
N LYS A 119 11.37 10.07 2.87
CA LYS A 119 10.27 11.01 3.15
C LYS A 119 9.87 11.05 4.63
N ASN A 120 10.17 10.01 5.41
CA ASN A 120 9.91 10.01 6.86
C ASN A 120 10.95 10.81 7.65
N LEU A 121 12.17 10.92 7.11
CA LEU A 121 13.29 11.71 7.68
C LEU A 121 13.22 13.21 7.36
N LYS A 122 12.29 13.64 6.49
CA LYS A 122 11.97 15.04 6.21
C LYS A 122 10.77 15.47 7.04
#